data_AF-A0A4Y3NJY5-F1
#
_entry.id   AF-A0A4Y3NJY5-F1
#
_cell.length_a   1.000
_cell.length_b   1.000
_cell.length_c   1.000
_cell.angle_alpha   90.00
_cell.angle_beta   90.00
_cell.angle_gamma   90.00
#
_symmetry.space_group_name_H-M   'P 1'
#
loop_
_entity.id
_entity.type
_entity.pdbx_description
1 polymer ?
#
loop_
_entity_poly.entity_id
_entity_poly.type
_entity_poly.pdbx_seq_one_letter_code
_entity_poly.pdbx_strand_id
1 'polypeptide(L)'
;MLIVTSNEIPGHRIDAVFGEVMGLTVRSRDIGSQMLAGFRSLGGGELPEMTKALYESRQEVMARMVNEAQQRGANAIVAMRFDTSEMGTNWTEVCAYGTAVYVLPLGEGEPGATGQSIYLTKTAAQQTSQPTPPAPSAPPTQF
;
A
#
# COMPACT_ATOMS: atom_id res chain seq x y z
N MET A 1 2.98 5.55 -0.34
CA MET A 1 1.52 5.76 -0.35
C MET A 1 0.98 5.37 1.01
N LEU A 2 0.14 6.20 1.62
CA LEU A 2 -0.46 5.89 2.92
C LEU A 2 -1.66 4.97 2.71
N ILE A 3 -1.76 3.87 3.45
CA ILE A 3 -2.85 2.90 3.32
C ILE A 3 -3.38 2.63 4.73
N VAL A 4 -4.67 2.80 4.94
CA VAL A 4 -5.30 2.62 6.25
C VAL A 4 -6.55 1.75 6.16
N THR A 5 -6.82 1.03 7.25
CA THR A 5 -8.05 0.26 7.41
C THR A 5 -9.21 1.11 7.95
N SER A 6 -8.93 2.30 8.50
CA SER A 6 -9.95 3.29 8.87
C SER A 6 -10.54 3.98 7.63
N ASN A 7 -11.74 4.56 7.77
CA ASN A 7 -12.36 5.35 6.70
C ASN A 7 -11.75 6.75 6.57
N GLU A 8 -11.13 7.24 7.64
CA GLU A 8 -10.51 8.55 7.74
C GLU A 8 -9.03 8.41 8.11
N ILE A 9 -8.26 9.47 7.87
CA ILE A 9 -6.84 9.56 8.21
C ILE A 9 -6.66 10.74 9.17
N PRO A 10 -6.56 10.50 10.49
CA PRO A 10 -6.35 11.57 11.46
C PRO A 10 -5.16 12.47 11.10
N GLY A 11 -5.34 13.78 11.24
CA GLY A 11 -4.34 14.77 10.81
C GLY A 11 -4.30 15.02 9.30
N HIS A 12 -5.19 14.44 8.51
CA HIS A 12 -5.29 14.72 7.08
C HIS A 12 -6.73 15.04 6.67
N ARG A 13 -6.89 15.89 5.66
CA ARG A 13 -8.17 16.04 4.94
C ARG A 13 -8.12 15.26 3.63
N ILE A 14 -9.23 14.62 3.27
CA ILE A 14 -9.43 14.07 1.93
C ILE A 14 -9.82 15.21 1.00
N ASP A 15 -8.98 15.46 -0.01
CA ASP A 15 -9.14 16.52 -1.01
C ASP A 15 -9.85 16.00 -2.27
N ALA A 16 -9.59 14.74 -2.65
CA ALA A 16 -10.22 14.09 -3.79
C ALA A 16 -10.45 12.59 -3.54
N VAL A 17 -11.47 12.03 -4.18
CA VAL A 17 -11.81 10.60 -4.14
C VAL A 17 -11.80 10.05 -5.57
N PHE A 18 -11.03 8.98 -5.80
CA PHE A 18 -10.84 8.35 -7.13
C PHE A 18 -11.58 7.01 -7.28
N GLY A 19 -12.49 6.73 -6.34
CA GLY A 19 -13.29 5.51 -6.31
C GLY A 19 -12.53 4.30 -5.78
N GLU A 20 -13.12 3.13 -6.01
CA GLU A 20 -12.59 1.85 -5.57
C GLU A 20 -11.36 1.45 -6.40
N VAL A 21 -10.40 0.79 -5.74
CA VAL A 21 -9.21 0.19 -6.32
C VAL A 21 -8.99 -1.19 -5.70
N MET A 22 -8.45 -2.11 -6.49
CA MET A 22 -8.20 -3.48 -6.06
C MET A 22 -6.94 -4.10 -6.66
N GLY A 23 -6.46 -5.13 -5.98
CA GLY A 23 -5.51 -6.08 -6.52
C GLY A 23 -5.99 -7.48 -6.19
N LEU A 24 -5.90 -8.38 -7.16
CA LEU A 24 -6.34 -9.77 -7.01
C LEU A 24 -5.25 -10.73 -7.45
N THR A 25 -5.25 -11.93 -6.88
CA THR A 25 -4.43 -13.05 -7.33
C THR A 25 -5.12 -14.37 -7.01
N VAL A 26 -4.84 -15.40 -7.80
CA VAL A 26 -5.38 -16.76 -7.60
C VAL A 26 -4.23 -17.70 -7.28
N ARG A 27 -4.40 -18.56 -6.28
CA ARG A 27 -3.44 -19.56 -5.85
C ARG A 27 -4.00 -20.96 -5.97
N SER A 28 -3.20 -21.88 -6.48
CA SER A 28 -3.51 -23.31 -6.49
C SER A 28 -3.35 -23.88 -5.08
N ARG A 29 -4.36 -24.61 -4.60
CA ARG A 29 -4.30 -25.39 -3.36
C ARG A 29 -3.53 -26.70 -3.53
N ASP A 30 -3.36 -27.19 -4.76
CA ASP A 30 -2.70 -28.47 -5.03
C ASP A 30 -1.20 -28.42 -4.66
N ILE A 31 -0.53 -27.28 -4.88
CA ILE A 31 0.83 -27.02 -4.41
C ILE A 31 0.90 -27.04 -2.87
N GLY A 32 -0.11 -26.45 -2.22
CA GLY A 32 -0.24 -26.47 -0.76
C GLY A 32 -0.46 -27.88 -0.20
N SER A 33 -1.22 -28.73 -0.90
CA SER A 33 -1.51 -30.11 -0.48
C SER A 33 -0.27 -31.01 -0.44
N GLN A 34 0.67 -30.81 -1.38
CA GLN A 34 1.93 -31.56 -1.43
C GLN A 34 2.86 -31.18 -0.27
N MET A 35 2.88 -29.89 0.11
CA MET A 35 3.63 -29.45 1.30
C MET A 35 2.96 -29.93 2.60
N LEU A 36 1.63 -29.85 2.71
CA LEU A 36 0.85 -30.40 3.83
C LEU A 36 1.07 -31.91 4.04
N ALA A 37 1.27 -32.69 2.97
CA ALA A 37 1.58 -34.11 3.07
C ALA A 37 2.97 -34.37 3.68
N GLY A 38 3.94 -33.48 3.47
CA GLY A 38 5.27 -33.54 4.10
C GLY A 38 5.29 -33.11 5.57
N PHE A 39 4.38 -32.23 5.99
CA PHE A 39 4.31 -31.70 7.37
C PHE A 39 3.29 -32.40 8.28
N ARG A 40 2.50 -33.35 7.77
CA ARG A 40 1.52 -34.14 8.57
C ARG A 40 2.12 -34.93 9.75
N SER A 41 3.44 -34.90 9.96
CA SER A 41 4.12 -35.56 11.08
C SER A 41 4.38 -34.67 12.30
N LEU A 42 4.16 -33.35 12.25
CA LEU A 42 4.46 -32.45 13.37
C LEU A 42 3.18 -31.72 13.82
N GLY A 43 2.66 -32.12 14.97
CA GLY A 43 1.29 -31.85 15.43
C GLY A 43 0.85 -30.39 15.42
N GLY A 44 -0.41 -30.17 15.02
CA GLY A 44 -1.33 -29.10 15.43
C GLY A 44 -0.88 -27.63 15.37
N GLY A 45 0.32 -27.33 14.85
CA GLY A 45 0.92 -26.01 14.83
C GLY A 45 0.69 -25.23 13.54
N GLU A 46 1.34 -24.08 13.45
CA GLU A 46 1.42 -23.28 12.23
C GLU A 46 2.02 -24.09 11.06
N LEU A 47 1.60 -23.78 9.82
CA LEU A 47 2.17 -24.32 8.60
C LEU A 47 3.05 -23.24 7.94
N PRO A 48 4.37 -23.17 8.22
CA PRO A 48 5.20 -22.01 7.87
C PRO A 48 5.23 -21.71 6.37
N GLU A 49 5.27 -22.74 5.53
CA GLU A 49 5.25 -22.57 4.07
C GLU A 49 3.90 -22.02 3.57
N MET A 50 2.80 -22.42 4.19
CA MET A 50 1.48 -21.90 3.84
C MET A 50 1.32 -20.45 4.32
N THR A 51 1.80 -20.15 5.53
CA THR A 51 1.86 -18.77 6.05
C THR A 51 2.68 -17.89 5.11
N LYS A 52 3.87 -18.35 4.69
CA LYS A 52 4.74 -17.64 3.75
C LYS A 52 4.02 -17.37 2.42
N ALA A 53 3.38 -18.39 1.83
CA ALA A 53 2.62 -18.23 0.60
C ALA A 53 1.47 -17.21 0.73
N LEU A 54 0.80 -17.15 1.89
CA LEU A 54 -0.22 -16.14 2.17
C LEU A 54 0.37 -14.74 2.29
N TYR A 55 1.52 -14.56 2.94
CA TYR A 55 2.22 -13.28 3.00
C TYR A 55 2.62 -12.79 1.61
N GLU A 56 3.21 -13.65 0.79
CA GLU A 56 3.60 -13.33 -0.60
C GLU A 56 2.37 -12.94 -1.43
N SER A 57 1.27 -13.67 -1.29
CA SER A 57 0.00 -13.35 -1.97
C SER A 57 -0.54 -11.98 -1.54
N ARG A 58 -0.53 -11.68 -0.24
CA ARG A 58 -0.97 -10.38 0.29
C ARG A 58 -0.10 -9.22 -0.20
N GLN A 59 1.22 -9.43 -0.29
CA GLN A 59 2.14 -8.43 -0.84
C GLN A 59 1.88 -8.17 -2.33
N GLU A 60 1.67 -9.22 -3.12
CA GLU A 60 1.38 -9.10 -4.55
C GLU A 60 0.09 -8.30 -4.81
N VAL A 61 -0.99 -8.64 -4.12
CA VAL A 61 -2.28 -7.96 -4.33
C VAL A 61 -2.26 -6.53 -3.83
N MET A 62 -1.57 -6.27 -2.71
CA MET A 62 -1.34 -4.91 -2.22
C MET A 62 -0.57 -4.07 -3.24
N ALA A 63 0.49 -4.62 -3.84
CA ALA A 63 1.26 -3.92 -4.87
C ALA A 63 0.40 -3.58 -6.10
N ARG A 64 -0.47 -4.50 -6.54
CA ARG A 64 -1.41 -4.26 -7.65
C ARG A 64 -2.41 -3.16 -7.33
N MET A 65 -3.04 -3.21 -6.16
CA MET A 65 -3.97 -2.17 -5.68
C MET A 65 -3.30 -0.80 -5.58
N VAL A 66 -2.07 -0.74 -5.06
CA VAL A 66 -1.28 0.51 -4.97
C VAL A 66 -0.95 1.05 -6.34
N ASN A 67 -0.51 0.21 -7.28
CA ASN A 67 -0.23 0.63 -8.65
C ASN A 67 -1.47 1.21 -9.32
N GLU A 68 -2.64 0.59 -9.14
CA GLU A 68 -3.89 1.12 -9.66
C GLU A 68 -4.24 2.49 -9.05
N ALA A 69 -4.11 2.64 -7.72
CA ALA A 69 -4.33 3.92 -7.05
C ALA A 69 -3.38 5.02 -7.56
N GLN A 70 -2.10 4.69 -7.77
CA GLN A 70 -1.11 5.61 -8.31
C GLN A 70 -1.44 6.04 -9.75
N GLN A 71 -1.87 5.11 -10.60
CA GLN A 71 -2.27 5.43 -11.98
C GLN A 71 -3.46 6.39 -12.03
N ARG A 72 -4.32 6.37 -11.00
CA ARG A 72 -5.45 7.30 -10.85
C ARG A 72 -5.07 8.62 -10.18
N GLY A 73 -3.81 8.81 -9.79
CA GLY A 73 -3.31 10.04 -9.15
C GLY A 73 -3.55 10.11 -7.64
N ALA A 74 -3.95 9.02 -6.99
CA ALA A 74 -4.13 8.96 -5.55
C ALA A 74 -2.78 8.97 -4.81
N ASN A 75 -2.78 9.50 -3.59
CA ASN A 75 -1.61 9.45 -2.69
C ASN A 75 -1.89 8.63 -1.41
N ALA A 76 -3.14 8.19 -1.21
CA ALA A 76 -3.55 7.31 -0.13
C ALA A 76 -4.71 6.38 -0.51
N ILE A 77 -4.90 5.33 0.28
CA ILE A 77 -6.03 4.40 0.20
C ILE A 77 -6.66 4.27 1.60
N VAL A 78 -7.97 4.47 1.71
CA VAL A 78 -8.75 4.32 2.96
C VAL A 78 -9.65 3.10 2.88
N ALA A 79 -10.18 2.69 4.05
CA ALA A 79 -11.07 1.54 4.18
C ALA A 79 -10.51 0.25 3.58
N MET A 80 -9.18 0.09 3.60
CA MET A 80 -8.52 -1.05 2.97
C MET A 80 -8.91 -2.36 3.66
N ARG A 81 -9.26 -3.38 2.88
CA ARG A 81 -9.63 -4.72 3.36
C ARG A 81 -8.98 -5.78 2.49
N PHE A 82 -8.78 -6.94 3.09
CA PHE A 82 -8.52 -8.16 2.34
C PHE A 82 -9.78 -9.01 2.31
N ASP A 83 -10.05 -9.61 1.17
CA ASP A 83 -11.00 -10.69 1.00
C ASP A 83 -10.30 -11.94 0.48
N THR A 84 -10.86 -13.10 0.80
CA THR A 84 -10.36 -14.40 0.35
C THR A 84 -11.55 -15.27 0.01
N SER A 85 -11.62 -15.69 -1.25
CA SER A 85 -12.73 -16.49 -1.76
C SER A 85 -12.25 -17.84 -2.26
N GLU A 86 -13.05 -18.87 -2.00
CA GLU A 86 -12.80 -20.21 -2.51
C GLU A 86 -13.38 -20.34 -3.93
N MET A 87 -12.53 -20.55 -4.93
CA MET A 87 -12.94 -20.71 -6.32
C MET A 87 -12.86 -22.19 -6.73
N GLY A 88 -14.01 -22.87 -6.67
CA GLY A 88 -14.06 -24.32 -6.88
C GLY A 88 -13.22 -25.08 -5.84
N THR A 89 -12.77 -26.28 -6.19
CA THR A 89 -12.10 -27.18 -5.23
C THR A 89 -10.62 -26.84 -5.00
N ASN A 90 -9.94 -26.30 -6.03
CA ASN A 90 -8.47 -26.26 -6.05
C ASN A 90 -7.88 -24.85 -6.09
N TRP A 91 -8.72 -23.81 -6.06
CA TRP A 91 -8.24 -22.43 -6.19
C TRP A 91 -8.75 -21.56 -5.05
N THR A 92 -7.91 -20.62 -4.65
CA THR A 92 -8.25 -19.57 -3.68
C THR A 92 -7.88 -18.24 -4.29
N GLU A 93 -8.84 -17.33 -4.33
CA GLU A 93 -8.60 -15.93 -4.63
C GLU A 93 -8.16 -15.22 -3.36
N VAL A 94 -7.19 -14.33 -3.49
CA VAL A 94 -6.87 -13.30 -2.50
C VAL A 94 -7.10 -11.97 -3.18
N CYS A 95 -7.87 -11.09 -2.55
CA CYS A 95 -8.16 -9.75 -3.02
C CYS A 95 -7.78 -8.73 -1.94
N ALA A 96 -7.14 -7.64 -2.33
CA ALA A 96 -6.99 -6.43 -1.52
C ALA A 96 -7.77 -5.32 -2.23
N TYR A 97 -8.62 -4.60 -1.49
CA TYR A 97 -9.41 -3.50 -2.05
C TYR A 97 -9.55 -2.35 -1.06
N GLY A 98 -9.89 -1.17 -1.57
CA GLY A 98 -10.15 0.02 -0.76
C GLY A 98 -10.56 1.21 -1.63
N THR A 99 -10.64 2.39 -1.02
CA THR A 99 -10.98 3.64 -1.74
C THR A 99 -9.73 4.48 -1.94
N ALA A 100 -9.38 4.74 -3.19
CA ALA A 100 -8.27 5.61 -3.56
C ALA A 100 -8.64 7.09 -3.34
N VAL A 101 -7.77 7.83 -2.65
CA VAL A 101 -7.99 9.24 -2.29
C VAL A 101 -6.73 10.07 -2.44
N TYR A 102 -6.90 11.38 -2.60
CA TYR A 102 -5.85 12.36 -2.39
C TYR A 102 -6.04 13.00 -1.01
N VAL A 103 -5.01 12.95 -0.17
CA VAL A 103 -5.04 13.58 1.16
C VAL A 103 -3.99 14.67 1.31
N LEU A 104 -4.33 15.69 2.11
CA LEU A 104 -3.45 16.78 2.49
C LEU A 104 -3.28 16.79 4.01
N PRO A 105 -2.04 16.88 4.54
CA PRO A 105 -1.82 16.99 5.97
C PRO A 105 -2.36 18.34 6.51
N LEU A 106 -2.97 18.31 7.68
CA LEU A 106 -3.49 19.48 8.38
C LEU A 106 -2.35 20.25 9.08
N GLY A 107 -2.32 21.57 8.92
CA GLY A 107 -1.34 22.47 9.52
C GLY A 107 -1.55 22.72 11.01
N GLU A 108 -0.59 23.38 11.64
CA GLU A 108 -0.69 23.81 13.04
C GLU A 108 -1.86 24.78 13.23
N GLY A 109 -2.71 24.51 14.23
CA GLY A 109 -3.91 25.30 14.51
C GLY A 109 -5.15 24.89 13.72
N GLU A 110 -5.04 23.98 12.74
CA GLU A 110 -6.21 23.42 12.07
C GLU A 110 -6.95 22.40 12.97
N PRO A 111 -8.30 22.41 13.04
CA PRO A 111 -9.06 21.40 13.78
C PRO A 111 -8.72 19.99 13.29
N GLY A 112 -8.38 19.09 14.23
CA GLY A 112 -8.00 17.71 13.91
C GLY A 112 -6.54 17.52 13.47
N ALA A 113 -5.73 18.59 13.49
CA ALA A 113 -4.28 18.46 13.31
C ALA A 113 -3.66 17.56 14.38
N THR A 114 -2.71 16.73 13.95
CA THR A 114 -1.95 15.85 14.82
C THR A 114 -0.49 16.29 14.83
N GLY A 115 0.29 15.84 15.81
CA GLY A 115 1.73 16.11 15.84
C GLY A 115 2.43 15.66 14.53
N GLN A 116 1.97 14.56 13.94
CA GLN A 116 2.49 14.06 12.67
C GLN A 116 2.13 14.97 11.49
N SER A 117 0.88 15.46 11.39
CA SER A 117 0.48 16.33 10.27
C SER A 117 1.18 17.69 10.32
N ILE A 118 1.36 18.24 11.53
CA ILE A 118 2.11 19.47 11.77
C ILE A 118 3.58 19.29 11.37
N TYR A 119 4.18 18.15 11.67
CA TYR A 119 5.54 17.85 11.23
C TYR A 119 5.65 17.80 9.70
N LEU A 120 4.75 17.07 9.03
CA LEU A 120 4.74 16.92 7.58
C LEU A 120 4.59 18.27 6.85
N THR A 121 3.69 19.14 7.32
CA THR A 121 3.49 20.48 6.75
C THR A 121 4.71 21.38 6.93
N LYS A 122 5.36 21.36 8.11
CA LYS A 122 6.60 22.11 8.37
C LYS A 122 7.76 21.66 7.48
N THR A 123 7.95 20.36 7.30
CA THR A 123 9.02 19.82 6.45
C THR A 123 8.79 20.14 4.97
N ALA A 124 7.55 20.06 4.48
CA ALA A 124 7.22 20.42 3.11
C ALA A 124 7.54 21.89 2.81
N ALA A 125 7.19 22.81 3.74
CA ALA A 125 7.49 24.24 3.60
C ALA A 125 9.01 24.54 3.56
N GLN A 126 9.81 23.79 4.33
CA GLN A 126 11.27 23.95 4.33
C GLN A 126 11.92 23.51 3.02
N GLN A 127 11.43 22.43 2.40
CA GLN A 127 11.95 21.95 1.12
C GLN A 127 11.68 22.92 -0.04
N THR A 128 10.53 23.59 -0.05
CA THR A 128 10.23 24.62 -1.05
C THR A 128 11.05 25.91 -0.90
N SER A 129 11.72 26.09 0.24
CA SER A 129 12.52 27.29 0.55
C SER A 129 14.03 27.13 0.31
N GLN A 130 14.51 25.94 -0.07
CA GLN A 130 15.92 25.75 -0.43
C GLN A 130 16.21 26.32 -1.83
N PRO A 131 17.23 27.18 -1.98
CA PRO A 131 17.62 27.71 -3.29
C PRO A 131 18.09 26.57 -4.19
N THR A 132 17.62 26.57 -5.44
CA THR A 132 18.06 25.62 -6.47
C THR A 132 19.60 25.67 -6.57
N PRO A 133 20.32 24.54 -6.48
CA PRO A 133 21.77 24.55 -6.66
C PRO A 133 22.12 25.13 -8.04
N PRO A 134 23.18 25.95 -8.15
CA PRO A 134 23.58 26.53 -9.43
C PRO A 134 23.85 25.43 -10.46
N ALA A 135 23.41 25.66 -11.69
CA ALA A 135 23.60 24.71 -12.79
C ALA A 135 25.10 24.34 -12.93
N PRO A 136 25.42 23.06 -13.22
CA PRO A 136 26.80 22.65 -13.43
C PRO A 136 27.41 23.48 -14.57
N SER A 137 28.61 24.02 -14.35
CA SER A 137 29.34 24.77 -15.38
C SER A 137 29.61 23.86 -16.58
N ALA A 138 29.30 24.37 -17.78
CA ALA A 138 29.48 23.65 -19.04
C ALA A 138 30.91 23.06 -19.15
N PRO A 139 31.06 21.82 -19.64
CA PRO A 139 32.38 21.24 -19.82
C PRO A 139 33.20 22.08 -20.82
N PRO A 140 34.51 22.25 -20.60
CA PRO A 140 35.36 23.00 -21.50
C PRO A 140 35.36 22.34 -22.89
N THR A 141 35.02 23.12 -23.91
CA THR A 141 35.11 22.71 -25.32
C THR A 141 36.57 22.38 -25.62
N GLN A 142 36.87 21.10 -25.85
CA GLN A 142 38.18 20.70 -26.35
C GLN A 142 38.22 21.01 -27.86
N PHE A 143 39.20 21.82 -28.27
CA PHE A 143 39.55 22.08 -29.67
C PHE A 143 40.51 21.01 -30.18
#